data_AF-A0A829GJC2-F1
#
_entry.id   AF-A0A829GJC2-F1
#
_cell.length_a   1.000
_cell.length_b   1.000
_cell.length_c   1.000
_cell.angle_alpha   90.00
_cell.angle_beta   90.00
_cell.angle_gamma   90.00
#
_symmetry.space_group_name_H-M   'P 1'
#
loop_
_entity.id
_entity.type
_entity.pdbx_description
1 polymer ?
#
loop_
_entity_poly.entity_id
_entity_poly.type
_entity_poly.pdbx_seq_one_letter_code
_entity_poly.pdbx_strand_id
1 'polypeptide(L)'
;MQKVHVIAHTHWDFEWYFTRQQARVQFAYHMAEVLQALADNQLDSYLLDGQLAIVDDYLQTNPDKRAAMMRFVKARRLFIGPWYTQIDET
;
A
#
# COMPACT_ATOMS: atom_id res chain seq x y z
N MET A 1 -18.97 -27.46 -1.18
CA MET A 1 -17.67 -26.73 -1.18
C MET A 1 -17.89 -25.38 -0.54
N GLN A 2 -16.99 -24.95 0.36
CA GLN A 2 -17.02 -23.60 0.96
C GLN A 2 -16.17 -22.65 0.13
N LYS A 3 -16.59 -21.39 0.01
CA LYS A 3 -15.83 -20.35 -0.69
C LYS A 3 -14.95 -19.61 0.32
N VAL A 4 -13.64 -19.64 0.11
CA VAL A 4 -12.64 -18.92 0.94
C VAL A 4 -12.15 -17.70 0.17
N HIS A 5 -12.10 -16.56 0.84
CA HIS A 5 -11.57 -15.30 0.30
C HIS A 5 -10.24 -15.00 0.98
N VAL A 6 -9.19 -14.76 0.19
CA VAL A 6 -7.86 -14.40 0.67
C VAL A 6 -7.52 -13.02 0.11
N ILE A 7 -7.09 -12.10 0.97
CA ILE A 7 -6.80 -10.71 0.62
C ILE A 7 -5.34 -10.43 1.01
N ALA A 8 -4.50 -10.13 0.02
CA ALA A 8 -3.13 -9.70 0.28
C ALA A 8 -3.16 -8.26 0.83
N HIS A 9 -2.60 -8.08 2.02
CA HIS A 9 -2.45 -6.77 2.67
C HIS A 9 -1.24 -6.80 3.60
N THR A 10 -0.81 -5.63 4.04
CA THR A 10 0.13 -5.46 5.16
C THR A 10 -0.43 -4.37 6.04
N HIS A 11 -0.45 -4.61 7.36
CA HIS A 11 -0.71 -3.55 8.33
C HIS A 11 0.53 -2.66 8.43
N TRP A 12 0.37 -1.35 8.24
CA TRP A 12 1.49 -0.42 8.17
C TRP A 12 1.31 0.77 9.11
N ASP A 13 1.93 0.70 10.28
CA ASP A 13 2.04 1.86 11.16
C ASP A 13 2.87 2.96 10.50
N PHE A 14 2.31 4.18 10.42
CA PHE A 14 3.00 5.32 9.82
C PHE A 14 4.33 5.63 10.52
N GLU A 15 4.35 5.46 11.85
CA GLU A 15 5.53 5.44 12.70
C GLU A 15 5.21 4.64 13.98
N TRP A 16 6.18 3.88 14.50
CA TRP A 16 6.02 3.14 15.76
C TRP A 16 7.39 2.91 16.41
N TYR A 17 7.94 1.70 16.35
CA TYR A 17 9.24 1.36 16.95
C TYR A 17 10.45 1.85 16.13
N PHE A 18 10.26 2.09 14.84
CA PHE A 18 11.24 2.75 13.98
C PHE A 18 11.03 4.26 13.94
N THR A 19 12.11 5.00 13.68
CA THR A 19 11.96 6.40 13.26
C THR A 19 11.18 6.48 11.96
N ARG A 20 10.46 7.59 11.73
CA ARG A 20 9.72 7.83 10.48
C ARG A 20 10.56 7.65 9.22
N GLN A 21 11.85 8.03 9.23
CA GLN A 21 12.72 7.86 8.07
C GLN A 21 13.07 6.39 7.81
N GLN A 22 13.23 5.57 8.85
CA GLN A 22 13.43 4.13 8.70
C GLN A 22 12.16 3.44 8.19
N ALA A 23 10.99 3.85 8.69
CA ALA A 23 9.71 3.35 8.20
C ALA A 23 9.52 3.68 6.70
N ARG A 24 9.83 4.92 6.28
CA ARG A 24 9.79 5.35 4.87
C ARG A 24 10.63 4.48 3.94
N VAL A 25 11.86 4.18 4.32
CA VAL A 25 12.75 3.34 3.49
C VAL A 25 12.14 1.95 3.32
N GLN A 26 11.68 1.32 4.41
CA GLN A 26 11.04 0.01 4.34
C GLN A 26 9.76 0.04 3.51
N PHE A 27 8.94 1.09 3.65
CA PHE A 27 7.73 1.23 2.86
C PHE A 27 8.03 1.36 1.37
N ALA A 28 9.11 2.06 1.01
CA ALA A 28 9.51 2.21 -0.38
C ALA A 28 9.92 0.89 -1.02
N TYR A 29 10.67 0.03 -0.30
CA TYR A 29 10.99 -1.32 -0.75
C TYR A 29 9.74 -2.20 -0.86
N HIS A 30 8.89 -2.18 0.17
CA HIS A 30 7.63 -2.91 0.17
C HIS A 30 6.75 -2.54 -1.02
N MET A 31 6.58 -1.26 -1.30
CA MET A 31 5.79 -0.79 -2.45
C MET A 31 6.43 -1.16 -3.79
N ALA A 32 7.75 -1.21 -3.89
CA ALA A 32 8.41 -1.69 -5.10
C ALA A 32 8.07 -3.17 -5.37
N GLU A 33 8.08 -4.01 -4.34
CA GLU A 33 7.70 -5.43 -4.43
C GLU A 33 6.22 -5.61 -4.76
N VAL A 34 5.32 -4.87 -4.09
CA VAL A 34 3.88 -4.91 -4.37
C VAL A 34 3.59 -4.52 -5.82
N LEU A 35 4.18 -3.42 -6.31
CA LEU A 35 3.96 -2.97 -7.68
C LEU A 35 4.51 -3.95 -8.71
N GLN A 36 5.64 -4.61 -8.42
CA GLN A 36 6.21 -5.65 -9.27
C GLN A 36 5.33 -6.91 -9.28
N ALA A 37 4.89 -7.38 -8.13
CA ALA A 37 4.01 -8.54 -8.00
C ALA A 37 2.66 -8.32 -8.72
N LEU A 38 2.13 -7.09 -8.69
CA LEU A 38 0.96 -6.72 -9.48
C LEU A 38 1.28 -6.69 -10.99
N ALA A 39 2.43 -6.17 -11.40
CA ALA A 39 2.83 -6.14 -12.81
C ALA A 39 2.99 -7.55 -13.40
N ASP A 40 3.60 -8.46 -12.64
CA ASP A 40 3.87 -9.84 -13.03
C ASP A 40 2.66 -10.78 -12.83
N ASN A 41 1.54 -10.25 -12.34
CA ASN A 41 0.33 -11.01 -12.00
C ASN A 41 0.57 -12.14 -10.97
N GLN A 42 1.54 -11.95 -10.08
CA GLN A 42 1.70 -12.78 -8.88
C GLN A 42 0.61 -12.47 -7.85
N LEU A 43 0.08 -11.24 -7.88
CA LEU A 43 -1.07 -10.80 -7.10
C LEU A 43 -2.19 -10.34 -8.01
N ASP A 44 -3.40 -10.84 -7.76
CA ASP A 44 -4.62 -10.33 -8.41
C ASP A 44 -4.90 -8.90 -7.97
N SER A 45 -4.85 -8.69 -6.64
CA SER A 45 -5.03 -7.40 -6.01
C SER A 45 -4.33 -7.28 -4.66
N TYR A 46 -4.07 -6.05 -4.24
CA TYR A 46 -3.46 -5.74 -2.95
C TYR A 46 -4.23 -4.63 -2.23
N LEU A 47 -4.49 -4.82 -0.94
CA LEU A 47 -5.12 -3.83 -0.06
C LEU A 47 -4.05 -3.06 0.74
N LEU A 48 -3.94 -1.76 0.47
CA LEU A 48 -2.97 -0.88 1.11
C LEU A 48 -3.56 -0.26 2.38
N ASP A 49 -3.87 -1.14 3.33
CA ASP A 49 -4.15 -0.87 4.75
C ASP A 49 -5.21 0.21 5.08
N GLY A 50 -6.05 0.57 4.12
CA GLY A 50 -7.16 1.48 4.38
C GLY A 50 -6.79 2.97 4.49
N GLN A 51 -5.51 3.34 4.29
CA GLN A 51 -4.98 4.68 4.60
C GLN A 51 -4.31 5.35 3.39
N LEU A 52 -4.37 6.69 3.34
CA LEU A 52 -3.81 7.50 2.26
C LEU A 52 -2.52 8.22 2.65
N ALA A 53 -2.26 8.45 3.93
CA ALA A 53 -1.05 9.16 4.39
C ALA A 53 0.24 8.50 3.90
N ILE A 54 0.32 7.16 3.92
CA ILE A 54 1.46 6.41 3.39
C ILE A 54 1.61 6.52 1.87
N VAL A 55 0.51 6.68 1.13
CA VAL A 55 0.54 6.89 -0.33
C VAL A 55 1.14 8.26 -0.65
N ASP A 56 0.70 9.30 0.04
CA ASP A 56 1.23 10.64 -0.15
C ASP A 56 2.71 10.72 0.24
N ASP A 57 3.09 10.12 1.37
CA ASP A 57 4.47 10.07 1.85
C ASP A 57 5.38 9.32 0.87
N TYR A 58 4.93 8.18 0.32
CA TYR A 58 5.65 7.43 -0.71
C TYR A 58 5.82 8.21 -2.02
N LEU A 59 4.77 8.88 -2.50
CA LEU A 59 4.82 9.62 -3.76
C LEU A 59 5.65 10.92 -3.66
N GLN A 60 5.94 11.42 -2.45
CA GLN A 60 6.89 12.51 -2.24
C GLN A 60 8.33 12.07 -2.60
N THR A 61 8.72 10.84 -2.24
CA THR A 61 10.07 10.31 -2.52
C THR A 61 10.15 9.53 -3.82
N ASN A 62 9.03 9.02 -4.33
CA ASN A 62 8.95 8.18 -5.54
C ASN A 62 7.91 8.71 -6.54
N PRO A 63 8.07 9.95 -7.04
CA PRO A 63 7.08 10.60 -7.90
C PRO A 63 6.85 9.87 -9.24
N ASP A 64 7.85 9.13 -9.73
CA ASP A 64 7.79 8.31 -10.95
C ASP A 64 6.76 7.16 -10.84
N LYS A 65 6.45 6.72 -9.62
CA LYS A 65 5.52 5.60 -9.36
C LYS A 65 4.05 5.99 -9.47
N ARG A 66 3.73 7.28 -9.50
CA ARG A 66 2.35 7.79 -9.57
C ARG A 66 1.56 7.17 -10.73
N ALA A 67 2.15 7.10 -11.93
CA ALA A 67 1.49 6.56 -13.10
C ALA A 67 1.18 5.06 -12.95
N ALA A 68 2.12 4.29 -12.41
CA ALA A 68 1.96 2.86 -12.17
C ALA A 68 0.88 2.59 -11.10
N MET A 69 0.91 3.30 -9.97
CA MET A 69 -0.10 3.19 -8.92
C MET A 69 -1.49 3.54 -9.46
N MET A 70 -1.61 4.66 -10.18
CA MET A 70 -2.89 5.09 -10.76
C MET A 70 -3.47 4.05 -11.73
N ARG A 71 -2.62 3.39 -12.52
CA ARG A 71 -3.05 2.28 -13.40
C ARG A 71 -3.66 1.14 -12.58
N PHE A 72 -3.00 0.69 -11.52
CA PHE A 72 -3.49 -0.42 -10.70
C PHE A 72 -4.73 -0.05 -9.86
N VAL A 73 -4.81 1.19 -9.37
CA VAL A 73 -6.01 1.69 -8.67
C VAL A 73 -7.21 1.71 -9.60
N LYS A 74 -7.08 2.29 -10.81
CA LYS A 74 -8.16 2.31 -11.80
C LYS A 74 -8.58 0.91 -12.24
N ALA A 75 -7.63 -0.03 -12.30
CA ALA A 75 -7.90 -1.43 -12.61
C ALA A 75 -8.47 -2.24 -11.43
N ARG A 76 -8.69 -1.63 -10.26
CA ARG A 76 -9.11 -2.32 -9.01
C ARG A 76 -8.18 -3.45 -8.58
N ARG A 77 -6.87 -3.24 -8.79
CA ARG A 77 -5.81 -4.16 -8.38
C ARG A 77 -4.97 -3.61 -7.23
N LEU A 78 -5.00 -2.31 -6.99
CA LEU A 78 -4.45 -1.68 -5.80
C LEU A 78 -5.56 -0.91 -5.10
N PHE A 79 -5.95 -1.34 -3.91
CA PHE A 79 -6.97 -0.69 -3.10
C PHE A 79 -6.31 0.23 -2.08
N ILE A 80 -6.73 1.49 -2.02
CA ILE A 80 -6.19 2.54 -1.14
C ILE A 80 -7.35 3.26 -0.42
N GLY A 81 -7.10 3.85 0.75
CA GLY A 81 -8.14 4.54 1.53
C GLY A 81 -9.23 3.58 2.06
N PRO A 82 -10.38 4.08 2.56
CA PRO A 82 -10.91 5.44 2.36
C PRO A 82 -10.41 6.47 3.37
N TRP A 83 -9.72 6.03 4.43
CA TRP A 83 -9.28 6.91 5.49
C TRP A 83 -7.98 7.60 5.11
N TYR A 84 -7.73 8.77 5.69
CA TYR A 84 -6.43 9.41 5.53
C TYR A 84 -5.37 8.70 6.39
N THR A 85 -5.67 8.48 7.67
CA THR A 85 -4.83 7.77 8.65
C THR A 85 -5.64 6.73 9.41
N GLN A 86 -4.96 5.77 10.04
CA GLN A 86 -5.56 4.91 11.07
C GLN A 86 -5.57 5.67 12.40
N ILE A 87 -6.74 5.79 13.02
CA ILE A 87 -6.91 6.50 14.29
C ILE A 87 -7.23 5.50 15.39
N ASP A 88 -6.85 5.84 16.62
CA ASP A 88 -7.36 5.18 17.82
C ASP A 88 -8.82 5.60 18.05
N GLU A 89 -9.66 4.69 18.53
CA GLU A 89 -11.06 4.94 18.86
C GLU A 89 -11.21 4.94 20.39
N THR A 90 -11.70 6.07 20.93
CA THR A 90 -11.89 6.30 22.38
C THR A 90 -13.15 5.66 22.93
#